data_AF-A0A5C7H2Y7-F1
#
_entry.id   AF-A0A5C7H2Y7-F1
#
_cell.length_a   1.000
_cell.length_b   1.000
_cell.length_c   1.000
_cell.angle_alpha   90.00
_cell.angle_beta   90.00
_cell.angle_gamma   90.00
#
_symmetry.space_group_name_H-M   'P 1'
#
loop_
_entity.id
_entity.type
_entity.pdbx_description
1 polymer ?
#
loop_
_entity_poly.entity_id
_entity_poly.type
_entity_poly.pdbx_seq_one_letter_code
_entity_poly.pdbx_strand_id
1 'polypeptide(L)' 'MDDPGNVTLPKGLHDTTRISFYKGYLTQLKKAVDDGANVFGYFAWSLLDNFEWRLGYTSRFGIVYVDFNSLKSHL' A
#
# COMPACT_ATOMS: atom_id res chain seq x y z
N MET A 1 -0.55 0.95 7.81
CA MET A 1 -0.42 1.05 6.34
C MET A 1 0.17 -0.24 5.83
N ASP A 2 1.24 -0.67 6.47
CA ASP A 2 1.85 -1.96 6.22
C ASP A 2 1.12 -3.11 6.91
N ASP A 3 1.27 -4.28 6.30
CA ASP A 3 0.94 -5.57 6.89
C ASP A 3 2.21 -6.33 7.29
N PRO A 4 2.11 -7.25 8.27
CA PRO A 4 3.22 -8.14 8.58
C PRO A 4 3.54 -9.07 7.41
N GLY A 5 4.82 -9.37 7.21
CA GLY A 5 5.32 -10.17 6.08
C GLY A 5 4.78 -11.60 6.01
N ASN A 6 4.32 -12.13 7.14
CA ASN A 6 3.71 -13.45 7.28
C ASN A 6 2.17 -13.45 7.17
N VAL A 7 1.55 -12.34 6.72
CA VAL A 7 0.12 -12.29 6.44
C VAL A 7 -0.27 -13.37 5.43
N THR A 8 -1.40 -14.04 5.64
CA THR A 8 -1.91 -15.05 4.70
C THR A 8 -2.46 -14.36 3.45
N LEU A 9 -2.39 -15.03 2.29
CA LEU A 9 -2.90 -14.49 1.03
C LEU A 9 -4.36 -13.99 1.15
N PRO A 10 -5.34 -14.76 1.70
CA PRO A 10 -6.71 -14.25 1.84
C PRO A 10 -6.80 -12.99 2.69
N LYS A 11 -6.00 -12.87 3.75
CA LYS A 11 -6.00 -11.68 4.61
C LYS A 11 -5.34 -10.50 3.91
N GLY A 12 -4.22 -10.71 3.21
CA GLY A 12 -3.53 -9.66 2.45
C GLY A 12 -4.37 -9.11 1.29
N LEU A 13 -5.20 -9.95 0.66
CA LEU A 13 -6.16 -9.49 -0.37
C LEU A 13 -7.37 -8.74 0.21
N HIS A 14 -7.68 -8.96 1.49
CA HIS A 14 -8.74 -8.24 2.21
C HIS A 14 -8.17 -7.15 3.13
N ASP A 15 -7.20 -6.37 2.63
CA ASP A 15 -6.55 -5.30 3.40
C ASP A 15 -7.42 -4.04 3.52
N THR A 16 -8.37 -4.09 4.46
CA THR A 16 -9.23 -2.96 4.80
C THR A 16 -8.47 -1.80 5.45
N THR A 17 -7.32 -2.06 6.07
CA THR A 17 -6.51 -1.04 6.74
C THR A 17 -5.81 -0.15 5.71
N ARG A 18 -5.13 -0.72 4.72
CA ARG A 18 -4.48 0.03 3.63
C ARG A 18 -5.49 0.71 2.73
N ILE A 19 -6.64 0.08 2.45
CA ILE A 19 -7.75 0.74 1.74
C ILE A 19 -8.21 1.99 2.51
N SER A 20 -8.44 1.88 3.82
CA SER A 20 -8.89 3.03 4.63
C SER A 20 -7.82 4.12 4.72
N PHE A 21 -6.55 3.73 4.80
CA PHE A 21 -5.41 4.64 4.78
C PHE A 21 -5.37 5.48 3.50
N TYR A 22 -5.37 4.85 2.32
CA TYR A 22 -5.33 5.60 1.05
C TYR A 22 -6.60 6.42 0.81
N LYS A 23 -7.78 5.89 1.16
CA LYS A 23 -9.03 6.67 1.10
C LYS A 23 -8.90 7.96 1.92
N GLY A 24 -8.43 7.88 3.16
CA GLY A 24 -8.23 9.04 4.02
C GLY A 24 -7.26 10.06 3.43
N TYR A 25 -6.10 9.61 2.95
CA TYR A 25 -5.10 10.50 2.34
C TYR A 25 -5.60 11.15 1.05
N LEU A 26 -6.24 10.39 0.16
CA LEU A 26 -6.79 10.93 -1.09
C LEU A 26 -7.94 11.91 -0.83
N THR A 27 -8.77 11.67 0.19
CA THR A 27 -9.80 12.63 0.61
C THR A 27 -9.19 13.95 1.07
N GLN A 28 -8.16 13.92 1.91
CA GLN A 28 -7.50 15.15 2.36
C GLN A 28 -6.71 15.84 1.24
N LEU A 29 -6.07 15.06 0.36
CA LEU A 29 -5.40 15.59 -0.82
C LEU A 29 -6.39 16.33 -1.73
N LYS A 30 -7.55 15.73 -1.99
CA LYS A 30 -8.62 16.35 -2.77
C LYS A 30 -9.09 17.65 -2.13
N LYS A 31 -9.29 17.66 -0.81
CA LYS A 31 -9.64 18.89 -0.08
C LYS A 31 -8.58 19.97 -0.24
N ALA A 32 -7.30 19.64 -0.12
CA ALA A 32 -6.22 20.60 -0.32
C ALA A 32 -6.22 21.19 -1.74
N VAL A 33 -6.48 20.36 -2.76
CA VAL A 33 -6.64 20.81 -4.15
C VAL A 33 -7.84 21.75 -4.29
N ASP A 34 -8.97 21.42 -3.67
CA ASP A 34 -10.18 22.26 -3.69
C ASP A 34 -9.96 23.62 -2.98
N ASP A 35 -9.13 23.63 -1.93
CA ASP A 35 -8.71 24.83 -1.19
C ASP A 35 -7.61 25.63 -1.92
N GLY A 36 -7.21 25.23 -3.14
CA GLY A 36 -6.31 25.97 -4.03
C GLY A 36 -4.86 25.49 -4.06
N ALA A 37 -4.52 24.37 -3.41
CA ALA A 37 -3.18 23.81 -3.49
C ALA A 37 -2.87 23.27 -4.91
N ASN A 38 -1.70 23.64 -5.46
CA ASN A 38 -1.24 23.13 -6.75
C ASN A 38 -0.58 21.75 -6.60
N VAL A 39 -1.37 20.68 -6.70
CA VAL A 39 -0.90 19.29 -6.63
C VAL A 39 -0.86 18.69 -8.03
N PHE A 40 0.32 18.26 -8.48
CA PHE A 40 0.50 17.65 -9.81
C PHE A 40 0.37 16.12 -9.81
N GLY A 41 0.47 15.46 -8.66
CA GLY A 41 0.41 14.01 -8.58
C GLY A 41 0.52 13.45 -7.16
N TYR A 42 0.16 12.17 -7.03
CA TYR A 42 0.27 11.38 -5.81
C TYR A 42 0.81 9.99 -6.18
N PHE A 43 1.84 9.54 -5.47
CA PHE A 43 2.46 8.24 -5.69
C PHE A 43 2.34 7.40 -4.42
N ALA A 44 1.62 6.29 -4.52
CA ALA A 44 1.54 5.32 -3.45
C ALA A 44 2.87 4.56 -3.33
N TRP A 45 3.45 4.56 -2.14
CA TRP A 45 4.46 3.55 -1.78
C TRP A 45 3.72 2.31 -1.28
N SER A 46 3.79 1.16 -1.93
CA SER A 46 4.42 0.90 -3.23
C SER A 46 3.49 0.08 -4.11
N LEU A 47 3.85 -0.13 -5.37
CA LEU A 47 3.05 -0.96 -6.26
C LEU A 47 3.07 -2.42 -5.80
N LEU A 48 4.26 -2.96 -5.50
CA LEU A 48 4.46 -4.36 -5.14
C LEU A 48 5.04 -4.47 -3.73
N ASP A 49 4.65 -5.54 -3.03
CA ASP A 49 5.41 -5.98 -1.86
C ASP A 49 6.87 -6.20 -2.26
N ASN A 50 7.79 -5.63 -1.47
CA ASN A 50 9.22 -5.58 -1.79
C ASN A 50 10.08 -5.74 -0.52
N PHE A 51 11.40 -5.56 -0.65
CA PHE A 51 12.33 -5.61 0.47
C PHE A 51 12.38 -4.25 1.18
N GLU A 52 11.80 -4.17 2.38
CA GLU A 52 11.64 -2.92 3.13
C GLU A 52 12.83 -2.62 4.05
N TRP A 53 14.01 -2.42 3.45
CA TRP A 53 15.23 -1.98 4.13
C TRP A 53 15.61 -2.87 5.33
N ARG A 54 15.67 -2.29 6.55
CA ARG A 54 16.00 -3.02 7.78
C ARG A 54 14.95 -4.06 8.17
N LEU A 55 13.72 -3.91 7.68
CA LEU A 55 12.63 -4.86 7.92
C LEU A 55 12.69 -6.04 6.95
N GLY A 56 13.46 -5.94 5.87
CA GLY A 56 13.46 -6.92 4.79
C GLY A 56 12.05 -7.27 4.31
N TYR A 57 11.74 -8.56 4.19
CA TYR A 57 10.42 -9.04 3.76
C TYR A 57 9.40 -9.21 4.90
N THR A 58 9.69 -8.68 6.10
CA THR A 58 8.80 -8.82 7.27
C THR A 58 7.73 -7.74 7.38
N SER A 59 7.73 -6.77 6.47
CA SER A 59 6.70 -5.73 6.33
C SER A 59 6.31 -5.60 4.86
N ARG A 60 5.04 -5.34 4.61
CA ARG A 60 4.41 -5.32 3.27
C ARG A 60 3.69 -4.00 3.06
N PHE A 61 4.18 -3.17 2.14
CA PHE A 61 3.59 -1.89 1.77
C PHE A 61 2.88 -1.91 0.41
N GLY A 62 3.01 -2.99 -0.36
CA GLY A 62 2.58 -3.02 -1.75
C GLY A 62 1.06 -3.05 -1.88
N ILE A 63 0.47 -2.27 -2.78
CA ILE A 63 -0.97 -2.44 -3.10
C ILE A 63 -1.25 -3.74 -3.87
N VAL A 64 -0.22 -4.42 -4.34
CA VAL A 64 -0.27 -5.75 -4.95
C VAL A 64 0.51 -6.73 -4.07
N TYR A 65 -0.16 -7.80 -3.67
CA TYR A 65 0.46 -8.86 -2.88
C TYR A 65 1.43 -9.67 -3.74
N VAL A 66 2.64 -9.91 -3.22
CA VAL A 66 3.63 -10.80 -3.86
C VAL A 66 3.87 -12.03 -2.98
N ASP A 67 3.64 -13.22 -3.53
CA ASP A 67 4.11 -14.45 -2.91
C ASP A 67 5.62 -14.55 -3.13
N PHE A 68 6.41 -14.36 -2.07
CA PHE A 68 7.87 -14.36 -2.16
C PHE A 68 8.47 -15.74 -2.47
N ASN A 69 7.71 -16.84 -2.32
CA ASN A 69 8.20 -18.17 -2.69
C ASN A 69 8.06 -18.45 -4.19
N SER A 70 6.99 -17.94 -4.81
CA SER A 70 6.67 -18.20 -6.22
C SER A 70 6.86 -17.00 -7.14
N LEU A 71 7.07 -15.81 -6.58
CA LEU A 71 7.13 -14.50 -7.24
C LEU A 71 5.85 -14.14 -8.02
N LYS A 72 4.72 -14.80 -7.72
CA LYS A 72 3.43 -14.48 -8.31
C LYS A 72 2.82 -13.26 -7.62
N SER A 73 2.26 -12.37 -8.42
CA SER A 73 1.47 -11.23 -7.97
C SER A 73 -0.01 -11.59 -7.88
N HIS A 74 -0.68 -11.05 -6.85
CA HIS A 74 -2.11 -11.22 -6.64
C HIS A 74 -2.76 -9.84 -6.42
N LEU A 75 -3.88 -9.61 -7.12
CA LEU A 75 -4.71 -8.40 -7.06
C LEU A 75 -5.97 -8.66 -6.23
#